data_AF-A0A399ZTI5-F1
#
_entry.id   AF-A0A399ZTI5-F1
#
_cell.length_a   1.000
_cell.length_b   1.000
_cell.length_c   1.000
_cell.angle_alpha   90.00
_cell.angle_beta   90.00
_cell.angle_gamma   90.00
#
_symmetry.space_group_name_H-M   'P 1'
#
loop_
_entity.id
_entity.type
_entity.pdbx_description
1 polymer ?
#
loop_
_entity_poly.entity_id
_entity_poly.type
_entity_poly.pdbx_seq_one_letter_code
_entity_poly.pdbx_strand_id
1 'polypeptide(L)'
;MGYELNKIRNDFSLGHSFTLFISGLTLLFLVWYFPATIDFNTRLFESLPINTLEALLGILFILAVSKQMERVGWLPSLFKYIGQASLVILVFQVPIQDYWGQKIMRLTDNLQLSYWISFLIGVAGPIVINALFIRPNPILRHWFSQRAKQDKDNVGVSVFE
;
A
#
# COMPACT_ATOMS: atom_id res chain seq x y z
N MET A 1 -1.95 31.54 13.98
CA MET A 1 -2.55 30.86 15.15
C MET A 1 -3.65 29.84 14.80
N GLY A 2 -4.42 29.98 13.71
CA GLY A 2 -5.48 29.01 13.36
C GLY A 2 -5.00 27.64 12.84
N TYR A 3 -3.84 27.58 12.20
CA TYR A 3 -3.30 26.33 11.63
C TYR A 3 -2.89 25.29 12.70
N GLU A 4 -2.28 25.75 13.79
CA GLU A 4 -1.82 24.85 14.86
C GLU A 4 -2.98 24.31 15.70
N LEU A 5 -4.01 25.12 15.95
CA LEU A 5 -5.22 24.69 16.65
C LEU A 5 -6.01 23.64 15.86
N ASN A 6 -6.06 23.77 14.52
CA ASN A 6 -6.76 22.81 13.68
C ASN A 6 -6.00 21.47 13.59
N LYS A 7 -4.66 21.51 13.58
CA LYS A 7 -3.80 20.31 13.59
C LYS A 7 -4.00 19.51 14.88
N ILE A 8 -3.94 20.14 16.05
CA ILE A 8 -4.12 19.47 17.35
C ILE A 8 -5.52 18.84 17.49
N ARG A 9 -6.57 19.53 17.02
CA ARG A 9 -7.96 19.03 17.11
C ARG A 9 -8.24 17.86 16.18
N ASN A 10 -7.78 17.92 14.93
CA ASN A 10 -7.86 16.78 14.00
C ASN A 10 -6.97 15.63 14.46
N ASP A 11 -5.85 15.95 15.13
CA ASP A 11 -4.97 14.95 15.71
C ASP A 11 -5.63 14.16 16.86
N PHE A 12 -6.45 14.83 17.66
CA PHE A 12 -7.21 14.21 18.74
C PHE A 12 -8.39 13.34 18.24
N SER A 13 -9.20 13.83 17.29
CA SER A 13 -10.42 13.13 16.85
C SER A 13 -10.16 11.95 15.91
N LEU A 14 -9.29 12.10 14.90
CA LEU A 14 -8.97 11.02 13.95
C LEU A 14 -7.94 10.02 14.50
N GLY A 15 -7.28 10.36 15.61
CA GLY A 15 -6.20 9.56 16.20
C GLY A 15 -6.69 8.53 17.21
N HIS A 16 -7.98 8.55 17.55
CA HIS A 16 -8.53 7.55 18.46
C HIS A 16 -8.82 6.27 17.67
N SER A 17 -8.29 5.12 18.10
CA SER A 17 -8.57 3.82 17.46
C SER A 17 -10.08 3.55 17.36
N PHE A 18 -10.85 4.13 18.28
CA PHE A 18 -12.31 4.06 18.31
C PHE A 18 -12.97 4.72 17.08
N THR A 19 -12.40 5.79 16.52
CA THR A 19 -12.91 6.44 15.31
C THR A 19 -12.79 5.52 14.09
N LEU A 20 -11.71 4.74 14.00
CA LEU A 20 -11.55 3.71 12.96
C LEU A 20 -12.60 2.61 13.11
N PHE A 21 -12.77 2.07 14.33
CA PHE A 21 -13.76 1.02 14.59
C PHE A 21 -15.19 1.50 14.32
N ILE A 22 -15.58 2.70 14.78
CA ILE A 22 -16.92 3.24 14.55
C ILE A 22 -17.15 3.51 13.06
N SER A 23 -16.21 4.17 12.38
CA SER A 23 -16.38 4.48 10.95
C SER A 23 -16.46 3.21 10.12
N GLY A 24 -15.61 2.21 10.39
CA GLY A 24 -15.65 0.91 9.71
C GLY A 24 -16.93 0.14 9.99
N LEU A 25 -17.38 0.08 11.25
CA LEU A 25 -18.59 -0.64 11.64
C LEU A 25 -19.84 0.04 11.08
N THR A 26 -19.89 1.38 11.10
CA THR A 26 -20.98 2.15 10.48
C THR A 26 -21.02 1.93 8.98
N LEU A 27 -19.87 1.89 8.30
CA LEU A 27 -19.79 1.66 6.86
C LEU A 27 -20.26 0.24 6.50
N LEU A 28 -19.78 -0.77 7.23
CA LEU A 28 -20.26 -2.15 7.06
C LEU A 28 -21.76 -2.29 7.31
N PHE A 29 -22.28 -1.63 8.34
CA PHE A 29 -23.71 -1.62 8.64
C PHE A 29 -24.51 -0.94 7.52
N LEU A 30 -24.02 0.18 6.98
CA LEU A 30 -24.66 0.91 5.89
C LEU A 30 -24.75 0.05 4.63
N VAL A 31 -23.65 -0.59 4.22
CA VAL A 31 -23.58 -1.47 3.04
C VAL A 31 -24.42 -2.73 3.22
N TRP A 32 -24.49 -3.26 4.43
CA TRP A 32 -25.25 -4.48 4.72
C TRP A 32 -26.76 -4.21 4.80
N TYR A 33 -27.18 -3.08 5.39
CA TYR A 33 -28.59 -2.76 5.60
C TYR A 33 -29.24 -2.08 4.39
N PHE A 34 -28.50 -1.24 3.67
CA PHE A 34 -29.00 -0.55 2.48
C PHE A 34 -28.41 -1.19 1.23
N PRO A 35 -29.22 -1.85 0.38
CA PRO A 35 -28.74 -2.46 -0.86
C PRO A 35 -28.48 -1.42 -1.97
N ALA A 36 -28.42 -0.13 -1.62
CA ALA A 36 -28.20 0.94 -2.59
C ALA A 36 -26.82 0.78 -3.22
N THR A 37 -26.78 0.54 -4.53
CA THR A 37 -25.52 0.34 -5.24
C THR A 37 -24.95 1.65 -5.77
N ILE A 38 -23.62 1.75 -5.78
CA ILE A 38 -22.88 2.79 -6.47
C ILE A 38 -22.25 2.16 -7.71
N ASP A 39 -22.79 2.46 -8.89
CA ASP A 39 -22.15 2.10 -10.15
C ASP A 39 -21.50 3.33 -10.78
N PHE A 40 -20.17 3.41 -10.67
CA PHE A 40 -19.38 4.47 -11.28
C PHE A 40 -19.28 4.36 -12.81
N ASN A 41 -19.47 3.17 -13.39
CA ASN A 41 -19.39 2.95 -14.83
C ASN A 41 -20.65 3.47 -15.54
N THR A 42 -21.83 3.14 -14.99
CA THR A 42 -23.12 3.60 -15.54
C THR A 42 -23.60 4.92 -14.93
N ARG A 43 -22.84 5.49 -13.97
CA ARG A 43 -23.20 6.68 -13.18
C ARG A 43 -24.56 6.53 -12.47
N LEU A 44 -24.89 5.31 -12.07
CA LEU A 44 -26.15 5.00 -11.42
C LEU A 44 -25.98 5.17 -9.92
N PHE A 45 -26.79 6.06 -9.35
CA PHE A 45 -26.89 6.31 -7.92
C PHE A 45 -28.32 6.03 -7.48
N GLU A 46 -28.57 4.84 -6.95
CA GLU A 46 -29.93 4.43 -6.56
C GLU A 46 -30.53 5.34 -5.49
N SER A 47 -29.70 5.84 -4.59
CA SER A 47 -30.12 6.87 -3.65
C SER A 47 -28.99 7.86 -3.36
N LEU A 48 -29.14 9.08 -3.89
CA LEU A 48 -28.22 10.19 -3.66
C LEU A 48 -27.81 10.39 -2.19
N PRO A 49 -28.73 10.39 -1.20
CA PRO A 49 -28.34 10.63 0.20
C PRO A 49 -27.51 9.48 0.80
N ILE A 50 -27.86 8.22 0.52
CA ILE A 50 -27.15 7.05 1.09
C ILE A 50 -25.78 6.94 0.44
N ASN A 51 -25.69 7.07 -0.88
CA ASN A 51 -24.43 6.99 -1.61
C ASN A 51 -23.46 8.13 -1.20
N THR A 52 -23.99 9.33 -0.88
CA THR A 52 -23.18 10.44 -0.36
C THR A 52 -22.66 10.14 1.04
N LEU A 53 -23.50 9.61 1.93
CA LEU A 53 -23.09 9.23 3.28
C LEU A 53 -22.05 8.10 3.26
N GLU A 54 -22.24 7.10 2.40
CA GLU A 54 -21.29 6.01 2.19
C GLU A 54 -19.93 6.53 1.74
N ALA A 55 -19.90 7.42 0.73
CA ALA A 55 -18.68 8.03 0.25
C ALA A 55 -17.97 8.84 1.35
N LEU A 56 -18.71 9.64 2.12
CA LEU A 56 -18.15 10.42 3.23
C LEU A 56 -17.59 9.53 4.33
N LEU A 57 -18.32 8.47 4.72
CA LEU A 57 -17.86 7.50 5.71
C LEU A 57 -16.64 6.72 5.22
N GLY A 58 -16.61 6.35 3.95
CA GLY A 58 -15.45 5.71 3.31
C GLY A 58 -14.21 6.57 3.33
N ILE A 59 -14.34 7.86 3.00
CA ILE A 59 -13.23 8.83 3.09
C ILE A 59 -12.75 8.95 4.54
N LEU A 60 -13.66 9.13 5.50
CA LEU A 60 -13.31 9.23 6.92
C LEU A 60 -12.61 7.97 7.43
N PHE A 61 -13.08 6.80 7.01
CA PHE A 61 -12.48 5.51 7.35
C PHE A 61 -11.06 5.38 6.79
N ILE A 62 -10.85 5.68 5.49
CA ILE A 62 -9.53 5.63 4.87
C ILE A 62 -8.56 6.62 5.54
N LEU A 63 -9.02 7.82 5.89
CA LEU A 63 -8.20 8.80 6.62
C LEU A 63 -7.84 8.31 8.04
N ALA A 64 -8.79 7.72 8.75
CA ALA A 64 -8.55 7.13 10.08
C ALA A 64 -7.56 5.96 10.00
N VAL A 65 -7.68 5.09 8.99
CA VAL A 65 -6.74 4.00 8.71
C VAL A 65 -5.35 4.55 8.40
N SER A 66 -5.24 5.50 7.47
CA SER A 66 -3.95 6.13 7.10
C SER A 66 -3.22 6.69 8.32
N LYS A 67 -3.95 7.38 9.19
CA LYS A 67 -3.39 7.95 10.42
C LYS A 67 -3.02 6.88 11.46
N GLN A 68 -3.82 5.83 11.59
CA GLN A 68 -3.49 4.71 12.46
C GLN A 68 -2.26 3.94 11.96
N MET A 69 -2.08 3.83 10.64
CA MET A 69 -0.90 3.24 10.02
C MET A 69 0.37 4.06 10.30
N GLU A 70 0.28 5.39 10.39
CA GLU A 70 1.41 6.25 10.76
C GLU A 70 1.90 5.99 12.19
N ARG A 71 1.00 5.66 13.12
CA ARG A 71 1.37 5.26 14.49
C ARG A 71 2.15 3.96 14.56
N VAL A 72 1.98 3.08 13.58
CA VAL A 72 2.63 1.79 13.52
C VAL A 72 3.99 1.97 12.85
N GLY A 73 5.04 2.22 13.65
CA GLY A 73 6.34 2.68 13.15
C GLY A 73 7.04 1.82 12.09
N TRP A 74 6.68 0.54 11.92
CA TRP A 74 7.24 -0.33 10.87
C TRP A 74 6.51 -0.22 9.52
N LEU A 75 5.24 0.20 9.51
CA LEU A 75 4.41 0.26 8.30
C LEU A 75 4.93 1.29 7.29
N PRO A 76 5.23 2.55 7.67
CA PRO A 76 5.77 3.54 6.72
C PRO A 76 7.06 3.08 6.05
N SER A 77 7.92 2.37 6.80
CA SER A 77 9.15 1.78 6.27
C SER A 77 8.87 0.71 5.21
N LEU A 78 7.88 -0.16 5.46
CA LEU A 78 7.45 -1.15 4.47
C LEU A 78 6.83 -0.53 3.23
N PHE A 79 5.93 0.44 3.36
CA PHE A 79 5.34 1.12 2.21
C PHE A 79 6.40 1.83 1.37
N LYS A 80 7.39 2.46 2.01
CA LYS A 80 8.53 3.04 1.31
C LYS A 80 9.35 1.98 0.56
N TYR A 81 9.59 0.83 1.19
CA TYR A 81 10.30 -0.28 0.56
C TYR A 81 9.53 -0.86 -0.62
N ILE A 82 8.23 -1.14 -0.45
CA ILE A 82 7.35 -1.64 -1.51
C ILE A 82 7.25 -0.62 -2.64
N GLY A 83 7.09 0.67 -2.32
CA GLY A 83 7.07 1.75 -3.31
C GLY A 83 8.37 1.85 -4.11
N GLN A 84 9.53 1.72 -3.46
CA GLN A 84 10.84 1.65 -4.12
C GLN A 84 10.98 0.38 -4.99
N ALA A 85 10.42 -0.74 -4.54
CA ALA A 85 10.41 -2.00 -5.28
C ALA A 85 9.30 -2.07 -6.34
N SER A 86 8.38 -1.10 -6.38
CA SER A 86 7.14 -1.19 -7.19
C SER A 86 7.43 -1.35 -8.68
N LEU A 87 8.38 -0.57 -9.22
CA LEU A 87 8.77 -0.66 -10.62
C LEU A 87 9.41 -2.02 -10.95
N VAL A 88 10.21 -2.54 -10.02
CA VAL A 88 10.80 -3.88 -10.14
C VAL A 88 9.69 -4.95 -10.13
N ILE A 89 8.76 -4.86 -9.19
CA ILE A 89 7.60 -5.78 -9.10
C ILE A 89 6.79 -5.72 -10.39
N LEU A 90 6.47 -4.53 -10.88
CA LEU A 90 5.63 -4.35 -12.07
C LEU A 90 6.28 -4.93 -13.33
N VAL A 91 7.59 -4.76 -13.48
CA VAL A 91 8.35 -5.28 -14.63
C VAL A 91 8.57 -6.79 -14.54
N PHE A 92 8.92 -7.31 -13.35
CA PHE A 92 9.35 -8.70 -13.20
C PHE A 92 8.27 -9.67 -12.75
N GLN A 93 7.12 -9.22 -12.24
CA GLN A 93 6.07 -10.13 -11.75
C GLN A 93 5.56 -11.06 -12.86
N VAL A 94 5.27 -10.53 -14.05
CA VAL A 94 4.69 -11.29 -15.17
C VAL A 94 5.65 -12.36 -15.70
N PRO A 95 6.90 -12.03 -16.09
CA PRO A 95 7.82 -13.04 -16.61
C PRO A 95 8.18 -14.11 -15.56
N ILE A 96 8.27 -13.74 -14.28
CA ILE A 96 8.51 -14.70 -13.21
C ILE A 96 7.29 -15.62 -13.00
N GLN A 97 6.08 -15.07 -13.01
CA GLN A 97 4.83 -15.85 -12.91
C GLN A 97 4.70 -16.84 -14.05
N ASP A 98 4.97 -16.42 -15.28
CA ASP A 98 4.84 -17.30 -16.44
C ASP A 98 5.89 -18.43 -16.41
N TYR A 99 7.16 -18.10 -16.14
CA TYR A 99 8.22 -19.10 -16.04
C TYR A 99 7.95 -20.14 -14.95
N TRP A 100 7.56 -19.71 -13.76
CA TRP A 100 7.29 -20.63 -12.65
C TRP A 100 5.96 -21.36 -12.80
N GLY A 101 4.92 -20.70 -13.32
CA GLY A 101 3.64 -21.35 -13.62
C GLY A 101 3.81 -22.51 -14.59
N GLN A 102 4.49 -22.30 -15.71
CA GLN A 102 4.76 -23.38 -16.66
C GLN A 102 5.60 -24.51 -16.04
N LYS A 103 6.57 -24.17 -15.19
CA LYS A 103 7.44 -25.17 -14.54
C LYS A 103 6.69 -26.03 -13.52
N ILE A 104 5.86 -25.42 -12.68
CA ILE A 104 5.04 -26.11 -11.69
C ILE A 104 3.93 -26.92 -12.36
N MET A 105 3.32 -26.40 -13.43
CA MET A 105 2.36 -27.15 -14.23
C MET A 105 2.96 -28.45 -14.74
N ARG A 106 4.16 -28.40 -15.33
CA ARG A 106 4.86 -29.59 -15.85
C ARG A 106 5.25 -30.60 -14.77
N LEU A 107 5.39 -30.18 -13.52
CA LEU A 107 5.80 -31.03 -12.40
C LEU A 107 4.61 -31.67 -11.68
N THR A 108 3.52 -30.92 -11.53
CA THR A 108 2.40 -31.31 -10.65
C THR A 108 1.14 -31.65 -11.45
N ASP A 109 1.08 -31.28 -12.73
CA ASP A 109 -0.10 -31.42 -13.62
C ASP A 109 -1.39 -30.83 -13.01
N ASN A 110 -1.23 -29.86 -12.10
CA ASN A 110 -2.31 -29.27 -11.33
C ASN A 110 -2.32 -27.75 -11.54
N LEU A 111 -3.35 -27.29 -12.27
CA LEU A 111 -3.58 -25.90 -12.61
C LEU A 111 -3.67 -24.99 -11.38
N GLN A 112 -4.40 -25.41 -10.35
CA GLN A 112 -4.67 -24.58 -9.16
C GLN A 112 -3.40 -24.36 -8.33
N LEU A 113 -2.65 -25.43 -8.06
CA LEU A 113 -1.37 -25.31 -7.34
C LEU A 113 -0.37 -24.47 -8.12
N SER A 114 -0.33 -24.64 -9.45
CA SER A 114 0.49 -23.84 -10.33
C SER A 114 0.19 -22.35 -10.20
N TYR A 115 -1.10 -21.94 -10.21
CA TYR A 115 -1.47 -20.53 -10.07
C TYR A 115 -1.12 -19.94 -8.70
N TRP A 116 -1.38 -20.67 -7.61
CA TRP A 116 -1.05 -20.17 -6.27
C TRP A 116 0.45 -19.98 -6.08
N ILE A 117 1.24 -20.98 -6.51
CA ILE A 117 2.69 -20.94 -6.38
C ILE A 117 3.29 -19.89 -7.31
N SER A 118 2.83 -19.81 -8.56
CA SER A 118 3.32 -18.81 -9.51
C SER A 118 2.99 -17.40 -9.05
N PHE A 119 1.80 -17.16 -8.51
CA PHE A 119 1.42 -15.87 -7.94
C PHE A 119 2.33 -15.48 -6.78
N LEU A 120 2.56 -16.39 -5.83
CA LEU A 120 3.39 -16.13 -4.66
C LEU A 120 4.84 -15.83 -5.07
N ILE A 121 5.40 -16.64 -5.97
CA ILE A 121 6.76 -16.41 -6.52
C ILE A 121 6.80 -15.14 -7.39
N GLY A 122 5.71 -14.80 -8.07
CA GLY A 122 5.56 -13.58 -8.86
C GLY A 122 5.63 -12.30 -8.05
N VAL A 123 5.12 -12.34 -6.82
CA VAL A 123 5.16 -11.19 -5.89
C VAL A 123 6.46 -11.19 -5.09
N ALA A 124 6.88 -12.35 -4.55
CA ALA A 124 8.09 -12.47 -3.74
C ALA A 124 9.38 -12.40 -4.56
N GLY A 125 9.38 -12.94 -5.77
CA GLY A 125 10.54 -13.01 -6.66
C GLY A 125 11.13 -11.65 -6.99
N PRO A 126 10.35 -10.67 -7.47
CA PRO A 126 10.85 -9.31 -7.69
C PRO A 126 11.38 -8.64 -6.43
N ILE A 127 10.77 -8.91 -5.26
CA ILE A 127 11.25 -8.40 -3.97
C ILE A 127 12.63 -8.96 -3.64
N VAL A 128 12.82 -10.27 -3.82
CA VAL A 128 14.11 -10.96 -3.62
C VAL A 128 15.16 -10.46 -4.61
N ILE A 129 14.81 -10.34 -5.89
CA ILE A 129 15.70 -9.79 -6.93
C ILE A 129 16.10 -8.36 -6.59
N ASN A 130 15.14 -7.55 -6.14
CA ASN A 130 15.40 -6.18 -5.71
C ASN A 130 16.40 -6.13 -4.53
N ALA A 131 16.20 -7.00 -3.54
CA ALA A 131 17.05 -7.07 -2.36
C ALA A 131 18.48 -7.58 -2.67
N LEU A 132 18.61 -8.61 -3.51
CA LEU A 132 19.88 -9.30 -3.78
C LEU A 132 20.68 -8.71 -4.94
N PHE A 133 20.03 -8.22 -6.00
CA PHE A 133 20.73 -7.81 -7.23
C PHE A 133 20.68 -6.30 -7.49
N ILE A 134 19.56 -5.64 -7.19
CA ILE A 134 19.39 -4.21 -7.49
C ILE A 134 19.97 -3.34 -6.37
N ARG A 135 19.78 -3.73 -5.10
CA ARG A 135 20.31 -2.98 -3.95
C ARG A 135 21.84 -2.85 -3.89
N PRO A 136 22.64 -3.88 -4.21
CA PRO A 136 24.10 -3.78 -4.17
C PRO A 136 24.72 -3.11 -5.41
N ASN A 137 24.03 -3.10 -6.54
CA ASN A 137 24.59 -2.59 -7.79
C ASN A 137 24.18 -1.11 -8.04
N PRO A 138 25.14 -0.16 -8.05
CA PRO A 138 24.83 1.27 -8.19
C PRO A 138 24.23 1.65 -9.55
N ILE A 139 24.51 0.87 -10.61
CA ILE A 139 24.02 1.14 -11.97
C ILE A 139 22.54 0.75 -12.08
N LEU A 140 22.19 -0.46 -11.65
CA LEU A 140 20.81 -0.95 -11.65
C LEU A 140 19.93 -0.08 -10.75
N ARG A 141 20.47 0.33 -9.61
CA ARG A 141 19.80 1.24 -8.69
C ARG A 141 19.39 2.57 -9.35
N HIS A 142 20.25 3.14 -10.20
CA HIS A 142 19.94 4.38 -10.93
C HIS A 142 18.85 4.15 -11.99
N TRP A 143 18.93 3.03 -12.72
CA TRP A 143 17.93 2.62 -13.71
C TRP A 143 16.54 2.39 -13.11
N PHE A 144 16.47 1.79 -11.91
CA PHE A 144 15.22 1.59 -11.19
C PHE A 144 14.80 2.79 -10.31
N SER A 145 15.43 3.97 -10.50
CA SER A 145 15.16 5.22 -9.77
C SER A 145 15.15 5.07 -8.25
N GLN A 146 15.94 4.12 -7.74
CA GLN A 146 16.02 3.83 -6.32
C GLN A 146 17.00 4.80 -5.67
N ARG A 147 16.49 5.86 -5.03
CA ARG A 147 17.35 6.87 -4.38
C ARG A 147 18.41 6.21 -3.50
N ALA A 148 19.65 6.70 -3.62
CA ALA A 148 20.74 6.43 -2.69
C ALA A 148 20.21 6.49 -1.26
N LYS A 149 20.58 5.52 -0.41
CA LYS A 149 20.39 5.62 1.04
C LYS A 149 21.31 6.79 1.33
N GLN A 150 20.75 8.00 1.50
CA GLN A 150 21.54 9.15 1.89
C GLN A 150 22.30 8.72 3.12
N ASP A 151 23.62 8.68 2.97
CA ASP A 151 24.55 8.37 4.01
C ASP A 151 24.43 9.50 5.03
N LYS A 152 23.54 9.33 6.00
CA LYS A 152 23.41 10.21 7.17
C LYS A 152 24.54 9.89 8.16
N ASP A 153 25.78 9.91 7.68
CA ASP A 153 26.98 9.82 8.52
C ASP A 153 28.05 10.88 8.18
N ASN A 154 27.71 11.87 7.35
CA ASN A 154 28.55 13.06 7.17
C ASN A 154 27.71 14.34 7.23
N VAL A 155 27.15 14.61 8.41
CA VAL A 155 26.73 15.96 8.78
C VAL A 155 27.60 16.41 9.96
N GLY A 156 28.68 17.12 9.62
CA GLY A 156 29.21 18.20 10.44
C GLY A 156 30.08 17.82 11.64
N VAL A 157 31.25 17.23 11.39
CA VAL A 157 32.42 17.67 12.17
C VAL A 157 33.04 18.83 11.40
N SER A 158 32.60 20.05 11.70
CA SER A 158 33.35 21.26 11.34
C SER A 158 34.59 21.32 12.21
N VAL A 159 35.66 20.62 11.80
CA VAL A 159 37.03 20.95 12.23
C VAL A 159 37.58 21.94 11.21
N PHE A 160 37.41 23.22 11.53
CA PHE A 160 38.28 24.32 11.13
C PHE A 160 38.34 25.17 12.41
N GLU A 161 39.44 25.15 13.16
CA GLU A 161 40.58 26.09 13.02
C GLU A 161 40.14 27.53 12.77
#